data_AF-A0A0M9GUG2-F1
#
_entry.id   AF-A0A0M9GUG2-F1
#
_cell.length_a   1.000
_cell.length_b   1.000
_cell.length_c   1.000
_cell.angle_alpha   90.00
_cell.angle_beta   90.00
_cell.angle_gamma   90.00
#
_symmetry.space_group_name_H-M   'P 1'
#
loop_
_entity.id
_entity.type
_entity.pdbx_description
1 polymer ?
#
loop_
_entity_poly.entity_id
_entity_poly.type
_entity_poly.pdbx_seq_one_letter_code
_entity_poly.pdbx_strand_id
1 'polypeptide(L)' 'MRFFIHDKRGVVGIEFKIDNKLEPQYNMRTNFYILTEINQLDDLTRTLGEFIKEEIHELESFK' A
#
# COMPACT_ATOMS: atom_id res chain seq x y z
N MET A 1 5.87 7.29 -3.54
CA MET A 1 5.49 6.73 -2.24
C MET A 1 5.88 7.72 -1.15
N ARG A 2 5.02 7.95 -0.16
CA ARG A 2 5.32 8.80 1.01
C ARG A 2 4.90 8.10 2.29
N PHE A 3 5.73 8.19 3.32
CA PHE A 3 5.42 7.70 4.66
C PHE A 3 5.08 8.88 5.57
N PHE A 4 4.07 8.72 6.43
CA PHE A 4 3.72 9.72 7.43
C PHE A 4 3.23 9.04 8.69
N ILE A 5 3.49 9.66 9.85
CA ILE A 5 2.92 9.19 11.12
C ILE A 5 1.43 9.53 11.09
N HIS A 6 0.59 8.53 11.32
CA HIS A 6 -0.85 8.67 11.41
C HIS A 6 -1.27 8.43 12.85
N ASP A 7 -1.81 9.45 13.51
CA ASP A 7 -2.19 9.42 14.93
C ASP A 7 -1.03 9.09 15.91
N LYS A 8 -1.11 9.57 17.17
CA LYS A 8 0.01 9.50 18.13
C LYS A 8 0.34 8.08 18.64
N ARG A 9 -0.25 7.05 18.03
CA ARG A 9 -0.23 5.64 18.50
C ARG A 9 0.75 4.75 17.77
N GLY A 10 1.65 5.30 16.96
CA GLY A 10 2.64 4.50 16.22
C GLY A 10 2.04 3.79 15.00
N VAL A 11 0.97 4.36 14.42
CA VAL A 11 0.46 3.95 13.11
C VAL A 11 1.20 4.76 12.05
N VAL A 12 1.59 4.08 10.97
CA VAL A 12 2.24 4.65 9.79
C VAL A 12 1.26 4.60 8.63
N GLY A 13 1.06 5.74 7.99
CA GLY A 13 0.40 5.84 6.71
C GLY A 13 1.40 5.80 5.57
N ILE A 14 1.08 5.02 4.54
CA ILE A 14 1.85 4.91 3.30
C ILE A 14 0.94 5.38 2.15
N GLU A 15 1.32 6.48 1.51
CA GLU A 15 0.64 7.02 0.32
C GLU A 15 1.32 6.55 -0.96
N PHE A 16 0.56 5.87 -1.81
CA PHE A 16 0.93 5.52 -3.17
C PHE A 16 0.20 6.42 -4.15
N LYS A 17 0.96 7.03 -5.06
CA LYS A 17 0.41 7.77 -6.20
C LYS A 17 0.79 7.00 -7.44
N ILE A 18 -0.21 6.41 -8.08
CA ILE A 18 -0.04 5.64 -9.30
C ILE A 18 -0.60 6.46 -10.45
N ASP A 19 0.20 6.60 -11.48
CA ASP A 19 -0.13 7.32 -12.70
C ASP A 19 0.03 6.35 -13.86
N ASN A 20 -1.11 5.92 -14.40
CA ASN A 20 -1.18 5.04 -15.54
C ASN A 20 -1.16 5.88 -16.82
N LYS A 21 0.01 5.98 -17.44
CA LYS A 21 0.24 6.78 -18.66
C LYS A 21 -0.14 6.06 -19.97
N LEU A 22 -1.11 5.15 -19.91
CA LEU A 22 -1.71 4.57 -21.12
C LEU A 22 -2.40 5.66 -21.96
N GLU A 23 -2.92 5.27 -23.12
CA GLU A 23 -3.65 6.17 -24.01
C GLU A 23 -4.71 6.99 -23.25
N PRO A 24 -5.07 8.20 -23.71
CA PRO A 24 -5.89 9.15 -22.95
C PRO A 24 -7.20 8.59 -22.37
N GLN A 25 -7.82 7.64 -23.06
CA GLN A 25 -9.04 6.94 -22.63
C GLN A 25 -8.83 5.94 -21.46
N TYR A 26 -7.59 5.55 -21.21
CA TYR A 26 -7.15 4.64 -20.13
C TYR A 26 -6.20 5.32 -19.14
N ASN A 27 -5.97 6.64 -19.30
CA ASN A 27 -5.12 7.38 -18.40
C ASN A 27 -5.80 7.46 -17.03
N MET A 28 -5.13 6.95 -16.00
CA MET A 28 -5.68 6.86 -14.65
C MET A 28 -4.68 7.39 -13.65
N ARG A 29 -5.10 8.36 -12.85
CA ARG A 29 -4.34 8.82 -11.70
C ARG A 29 -5.08 8.43 -10.43
N THR A 30 -4.48 7.52 -9.66
CA THR A 30 -5.09 7.00 -8.44
C THR A 30 -4.15 7.17 -7.26
N ASN A 31 -4.70 7.60 -6.14
CA ASN A 31 -4.00 7.66 -4.87
C ASN A 31 -4.56 6.56 -3.96
N PHE A 32 -3.68 5.76 -3.37
CA PHE A 32 -4.04 4.71 -2.42
C PHE A 32 -3.29 4.94 -1.12
N TYR A 33 -3.94 4.59 0.00
CA TYR A 33 -3.37 4.74 1.33
C TYR A 33 -3.40 3.39 2.03
N ILE A 34 -2.27 3.00 2.61
CA ILE A 34 -2.18 1.86 3.51
C ILE A 34 -1.90 2.41 4.91
N LEU A 35 -2.68 1.98 5.90
CA LEU A 35 -2.44 2.25 7.31
C LEU A 35 -1.99 0.95 7.97
N THR A 36 -0.89 1.01 8.72
CA THR A 36 -0.36 -0.14 9.46
C THR A 36 0.33 0.32 10.74
N GLU A 37 0.45 -0.54 11.73
CA GLU A 37 1.25 -0.26 12.91
C GLU A 37 2.75 -0.44 12.62
N ILE A 38 3.63 0.32 13.30
CA ILE A 38 5.09 0.20 13.10
C ILE A 38 5.59 -1.23 13.32
N ASN A 39 5.04 -1.94 14.31
CA ASN A 39 5.39 -3.32 14.63
C ASN A 39 4.95 -4.34 13.55
N GLN A 40 4.07 -3.95 12.62
CA GLN A 40 3.53 -4.80 11.55
C GLN A 40 4.15 -4.51 10.18
N LEU A 41 5.07 -3.54 10.08
CA LEU A 41 5.68 -3.14 8.80
C LEU A 41 6.43 -4.29 8.11
N ASP A 42 7.11 -5.15 8.88
CA ASP A 42 7.84 -6.29 8.34
C ASP A 42 6.88 -7.32 7.71
N ASP A 43 5.79 -7.65 8.41
CA ASP A 43 4.77 -8.56 7.91
C ASP A 43 4.06 -7.97 6.68
N LEU A 44 3.70 -6.68 6.72
CA LEU A 44 3.11 -5.99 5.57
C LEU A 44 4.04 -6.05 4.35
N THR A 45 5.34 -5.83 4.54
CA THR A 45 6.32 -5.87 3.45
C THR A 45 6.45 -7.27 2.87
N ARG A 46 6.46 -8.31 3.71
CA ARG A 46 6.47 -9.70 3.25
C ARG A 46 5.24 -10.03 2.41
N THR A 47 4.05 -9.77 2.93
CA THR A 47 2.79 -10.11 2.26
C THR A 47 2.59 -9.31 0.97
N LEU A 48 2.99 -8.03 0.93
CA LEU A 48 3.00 -7.26 -0.31
C LEU A 48 3.98 -7.86 -1.34
N GLY A 49 5.14 -8.33 -0.90
CA GLY A 49 6.12 -8.99 -1.76
C GLY A 49 5.57 -10.28 -2.38
N GLU A 50 4.91 -11.12 -1.57
CA GLU A 50 4.22 -12.34 -2.03
C GLU A 50 3.10 -12.01 -3.02
N PHE A 51 2.30 -10.96 -2.76
CA PHE A 51 1.22 -10.52 -3.64
C PHE A 51 1.74 -10.04 -5.00
N ILE A 52 2.80 -9.23 -5.03
CA ILE A 52 3.41 -8.73 -6.27
C ILE A 52 3.99 -9.87 -7.12
N LYS A 53 4.46 -10.94 -6.47
CA LYS A 53 4.95 -12.15 -7.14
C LYS A 53 3.83 -13.12 -7.55
N GLU A 54 2.58 -12.76 -7.29
CA GLU A 54 1.41 -13.61 -7.53
C GLU A 54 1.42 -14.92 -6.71
N GLU A 55 2.23 -14.98 -5.64
CA GLU A 55 2.30 -16.12 -4.72
C GLU A 55 1.05 -16.18 -3.82
N ILE A 56 0.43 -15.03 -3.59
CA ILE A 56 -0.90 -14.88 -2.99
C ILE A 56 -1.77 -13.97 -3.87
N HIS A 57 -3.09 -14.17 -3.85
CA HIS A 57 -4.02 -13.45 -4.71
C HIS A 57 -4.87 -12.39 -3.99
N GLU A 58 -4.81 -12.36 -2.66
CA GLU A 58 -5.58 -11.41 -1.86
C GLU A 58 -4.72 -10.87 -0.71
N LEU A 59 -4.86 -9.58 -0.44
CA LEU A 59 -4.33 -8.94 0.75
C LEU A 59 -5.45 -8.89 1.79
N GLU A 60 -5.43 -9.80 2.76
CA GLU A 60 -6.37 -9.76 3.87
C GLU A 60 -6.10 -8.54 4.75
N SER A 61 -7.14 -7.77 5.06
CA SER A 61 -7.04 -6.71 6.07
C SER A 61 -6.90 -7.35 7.44
N PHE A 62 -5.82 -7.04 8.15
CA PHE A 62 -5.76 -7.33 9.58
C PHE A 62 -6.92 -6.60 10.28
N LYS A 63 -7.70 -7.35 11.06
CA LYS A 63 -8.87 -6.89 11.81
C LYS A 63 -8.47 -6.22 13.11
#